data_AF-A0A7D3WPD2-F1
#
_entry.id   AF-A0A7D3WPD2-F1
#
_cell.length_a   1.000
_cell.length_b   1.000
_cell.length_c   1.000
_cell.angle_alpha   90.00
_cell.angle_beta   90.00
_cell.angle_gamma   90.00
#
_symmetry.space_group_name_H-M   'P 1'
#
loop_
_entity.id
_entity.type
_entity.pdbx_description
1 polymer ?
#
loop_
_entity_poly.entity_id
_entity_poly.type
_entity_poly.pdbx_seq_one_letter_code
_entity_poly.pdbx_strand_id
1 'polypeptide(L)'
;MADKLDFSNFTQNVAGFQAALPVFGQLVAWAHLRAAGHLGAAGPDELRAFGASRASWQEEVVAFSREAQLAVEADYLAFHAACHDGALPTAASL
;
A
#
# COMPACT_ATOMS: atom_id res chain seq x y z
N MET A 1 9.07 -22.01 -3.92
CA MET A 1 8.72 -20.87 -3.06
C MET A 1 7.41 -20.32 -3.61
N ALA A 2 6.32 -20.39 -2.86
CA ALA A 2 5.00 -20.00 -3.36
C ALA A 2 4.75 -18.52 -3.05
N ASP A 3 4.30 -17.74 -4.04
CA ASP A 3 3.81 -16.37 -3.88
C ASP A 3 2.51 -16.38 -3.08
N LYS A 4 2.63 -16.57 -1.77
CA LYS A 4 1.50 -16.66 -0.86
C LYS A 4 1.80 -15.83 0.36
N LEU A 5 0.86 -14.95 0.67
CA LEU A 5 0.82 -14.30 1.96
C LEU A 5 0.24 -15.29 2.96
N ASP A 6 0.93 -15.50 4.07
CA ASP A 6 0.39 -16.25 5.18
C ASP A 6 -0.55 -15.35 5.98
N PHE A 7 -1.85 -15.49 5.69
CA PHE A 7 -2.90 -14.72 6.36
C PHE A 7 -3.09 -15.11 7.83
N SER A 8 -2.50 -16.21 8.31
CA SER A 8 -2.60 -16.58 9.73
C SER A 8 -1.88 -15.58 10.66
N ASN A 9 -0.93 -14.82 10.12
CA ASN A 9 -0.22 -13.74 10.82
C ASN A 9 -0.70 -12.33 10.44
N PHE A 10 -1.61 -12.20 9.46
CA PHE A 10 -2.20 -10.92 9.05
C PHE A 10 -3.34 -10.55 10.00
N THR A 11 -2.96 -10.15 11.21
CA THR A 11 -3.91 -9.68 12.23
C THR A 11 -4.48 -8.32 11.85
N GLN A 12 -5.74 -8.03 12.23
CA GLN A 12 -6.40 -6.74 11.99
C GLN A 12 -5.84 -5.60 12.88
N ASN A 13 -4.54 -5.63 13.18
CA ASN A 13 -3.86 -4.63 13.97
C ASN A 13 -2.63 -4.08 13.24
N VAL A 14 -2.17 -2.92 13.70
CA VAL A 14 -1.08 -2.17 13.05
C VAL A 14 0.21 -2.98 12.98
N ALA A 15 0.55 -3.72 14.04
CA ALA A 15 1.79 -4.49 14.11
C ALA A 15 1.80 -5.65 13.09
N GLY A 16 0.67 -6.36 12.95
CA GLY A 16 0.51 -7.42 11.96
C GLY A 16 0.61 -6.89 10.53
N PHE A 17 -0.01 -5.73 10.26
CA PHE A 17 0.09 -5.08 8.96
C PHE A 17 1.53 -4.68 8.63
N GLN A 18 2.23 -4.02 9.58
CA GLN A 18 3.63 -3.62 9.40
C GLN A 18 4.56 -4.82 9.16
N ALA A 19 4.34 -5.93 9.87
CA ALA A 19 5.11 -7.15 9.69
C ALA A 19 4.91 -7.78 8.29
N ALA A 20 3.76 -7.55 7.65
CA ALA A 20 3.46 -8.07 6.31
C ALA A 20 4.01 -7.21 5.16
N LEU A 21 4.34 -5.93 5.39
CA LEU A 21 4.81 -5.01 4.34
C LEU A 21 6.01 -5.53 3.53
N PRO A 22 7.05 -6.13 4.12
CA PRO A 22 8.16 -6.69 3.35
C PRO A 22 7.72 -7.79 2.39
N VAL A 23 6.77 -8.63 2.80
CA VAL A 23 6.23 -9.73 1.98
C VAL A 23 5.42 -9.16 0.82
N PHE A 24 4.60 -8.13 1.04
CA PHE A 24 3.92 -7.43 -0.05
C PHE A 24 4.91 -6.85 -1.06
N GLY A 25 5.99 -6.21 -0.59
CA GLY A 25 7.03 -5.68 -1.47
C GLY A 25 7.66 -6.75 -2.35
N GLN A 26 7.96 -7.92 -1.78
CA GLN A 26 8.51 -9.06 -2.53
C GLN A 26 7.52 -9.61 -3.56
N LEU A 27 6.25 -9.79 -3.19
CA LEU A 27 5.21 -10.27 -4.09
C LEU A 27 5.03 -9.32 -5.29
N VAL A 28 5.03 -8.01 -5.05
CA VAL A 28 4.94 -7.00 -6.11
C VAL A 28 6.17 -7.08 -7.02
N ALA A 29 7.37 -7.20 -6.46
CA ALA A 29 8.60 -7.33 -7.25
C ALA A 29 8.60 -8.59 -8.13
N TRP A 30 8.18 -9.74 -7.58
CA TRP A 30 8.08 -10.98 -8.35
C TRP A 30 6.98 -10.95 -9.41
N ALA A 31 5.86 -10.27 -9.14
CA ALA A 31 4.83 -10.06 -10.14
C ALA A 31 5.36 -9.23 -11.32
N HIS A 32 6.10 -8.14 -11.05
CA HIS A 32 6.74 -7.34 -12.10
C HIS A 32 7.77 -8.16 -12.88
N LEU A 33 8.60 -8.96 -12.21
CA LEU A 33 9.58 -9.80 -12.88
C LEU A 33 8.92 -10.87 -13.78
N ARG A 34 7.81 -11.47 -13.34
CA ARG A 34 7.07 -12.46 -14.15
C ARG A 34 6.37 -11.82 -15.34
N ALA A 35 5.94 -10.58 -15.22
CA ALA A 35 5.33 -9.82 -16.31
C ALA A 35 6.37 -9.10 -17.19
N ALA A 36 7.66 -9.15 -16.84
CA ALA A 36 8.70 -8.36 -17.50
C ALA A 36 8.80 -8.69 -18.99
N GLY A 37 8.88 -7.66 -19.83
CA GLY A 37 8.95 -7.79 -21.29
C GLY A 37 7.65 -8.22 -21.97
N HIS A 38 6.55 -8.45 -21.23
CA HIS A 38 5.26 -8.76 -21.83
C HIS A 38 4.56 -7.47 -22.32
N LEU A 39 4.20 -7.40 -23.61
CA LEU A 39 3.47 -6.29 -24.23
C LEU A 39 4.06 -4.89 -23.94
N GLY A 40 5.39 -4.78 -23.95
CA GLY A 40 6.07 -3.50 -23.67
C GLY A 40 6.19 -3.15 -22.19
N ALA A 41 5.87 -4.08 -21.28
CA ALA A 41 6.24 -3.95 -19.88
C ALA A 41 7.77 -3.87 -19.72
N ALA A 42 8.22 -3.18 -18.66
CA ALA A 42 9.62 -3.05 -18.32
C ALA A 42 10.31 -4.43 -18.28
N GLY A 43 11.47 -4.54 -18.92
CA GLY A 43 12.31 -5.73 -18.85
C GLY A 43 13.11 -5.78 -17.55
N PRO A 44 13.86 -6.88 -17.32
CA PRO A 44 14.69 -7.03 -16.13
C PRO A 44 15.73 -5.91 -15.95
N ASP A 45 16.30 -5.39 -17.04
CA ASP A 45 17.29 -4.32 -16.99
C ASP A 45 16.68 -2.98 -16.61
N GLU A 46 15.50 -2.65 -17.14
CA GLU A 46 14.75 -1.45 -16.74
C GLU A 46 14.31 -1.52 -15.28
N LEU A 47 13.86 -2.68 -14.81
CA LEU A 47 13.52 -2.91 -13.40
C LEU A 47 14.76 -2.76 -12.49
N ARG A 48 15.91 -3.26 -12.93
CA ARG A 48 17.18 -3.08 -12.21
C ARG A 48 17.61 -1.62 -12.19
N ALA A 49 17.47 -0.89 -13.30
CA ALA A 49 17.77 0.53 -13.38
C ALA A 49 16.88 1.36 -12.47
N PHE A 50 15.57 1.05 -12.41
CA PHE A 50 14.61 1.67 -11.49
C PHE A 50 15.00 1.43 -10.02
N GLY A 51 15.41 0.20 -9.67
CA GLY A 51 15.90 -0.10 -8.33
C GLY A 51 17.19 0.65 -7.99
N ALA A 52 18.11 0.79 -8.95
CA ALA A 52 19.36 1.52 -8.78
C ALA A 52 19.14 3.03 -8.63
N SER A 53 18.10 3.59 -9.24
CA SER A 53 17.72 5.01 -9.09
C SER A 53 16.94 5.31 -7.81
N ARG A 54 16.86 4.38 -6.85
CA ARG A 54 16.16 4.57 -5.55
C ARG A 54 16.41 5.92 -4.90
N ALA A 55 17.66 6.38 -4.90
CA ALA A 55 18.03 7.65 -4.28
C ALA A 55 17.35 8.88 -4.92
N SER A 56 16.90 8.78 -6.17
CA SER A 56 16.24 9.89 -6.88
C SER A 56 14.73 9.95 -6.68
N TRP A 57 14.09 8.90 -6.17
CA TRP A 57 12.62 8.86 -6.06
C TRP A 57 12.10 8.48 -4.68
N GLN A 58 12.89 7.79 -3.85
CA GLN A 58 12.38 7.27 -2.58
C GLN A 58 11.90 8.38 -1.63
N GLU A 59 12.65 9.48 -1.55
CA GLU A 59 12.30 10.58 -0.66
C GLU A 59 10.96 11.21 -1.04
N GLU A 60 10.75 11.46 -2.33
CA GLU A 60 9.50 12.02 -2.86
C GLU A 60 8.31 11.08 -2.61
N VAL A 61 8.48 9.77 -2.83
CA VAL A 61 7.44 8.77 -2.55
C VAL A 61 7.09 8.72 -1.05
N VAL A 62 8.09 8.86 -0.17
CA VAL A 62 7.88 8.91 1.28
C VAL A 62 7.23 10.23 1.70
N ALA A 63 7.56 11.35 1.06
CA ALA A 63 6.89 12.62 1.32
C ALA A 63 5.41 12.54 0.92
N PHE A 64 5.12 12.03 -0.28
CA PHE A 64 3.76 11.82 -0.78
C PHE A 64 2.95 10.91 0.16
N SER A 65 3.54 9.83 0.68
CA SER A 65 2.81 8.93 1.59
C SER A 65 2.42 9.59 2.91
N ARG A 66 3.24 10.54 3.41
CA ARG A 66 2.91 11.33 4.60
C ARG A 66 1.76 12.30 4.33
N GLU A 67 1.76 12.95 3.18
CA GLU A 67 0.65 13.83 2.78
C GLU A 67 -0.65 13.05 2.63
N ALA A 68 -0.59 11.88 2.00
CA ALA A 68 -1.73 10.98 1.87
C ALA A 68 -2.26 10.52 3.24
N GLN A 69 -1.37 10.22 4.19
CA GLN A 69 -1.76 9.88 5.57
C GLN A 69 -2.56 11.03 6.21
N LEU A 70 -2.06 12.27 6.14
CA LEU A 70 -2.73 13.43 6.72
C LEU A 70 -4.12 13.66 6.10
N ALA A 71 -4.25 13.48 4.78
CA ALA A 71 -5.53 13.58 4.09
C ALA A 71 -6.52 12.51 4.58
N VAL A 72 -6.08 11.25 4.68
CA VAL A 72 -6.91 10.14 5.18
C VAL A 72 -7.35 10.36 6.63
N GLU A 73 -6.47 10.88 7.49
CA GLU A 73 -6.82 11.22 8.87
C GLU A 73 -7.88 12.33 8.92
N ALA A 74 -7.76 13.37 8.10
CA ALA A 74 -8.75 14.43 8.01
C ALA A 74 -10.11 13.90 7.50
N ASP A 75 -10.10 13.08 6.44
CA ASP A 75 -11.30 12.45 5.89
C ASP A 75 -11.98 11.55 6.92
N TYR A 76 -11.21 10.77 7.67
CA TYR A 76 -11.72 9.93 8.76
C TYR A 76 -12.42 10.76 9.83
N LEU A 77 -11.82 11.87 10.27
CA LEU A 77 -12.42 12.75 11.29
C LEU A 77 -13.72 13.38 10.78
N ALA A 78 -13.75 13.81 9.51
CA ALA A 78 -14.94 14.37 8.89
C ALA A 78 -16.07 13.33 8.79
N PHE A 79 -15.73 12.11 8.35
CA PHE A 79 -16.66 10.99 8.29
C PHE A 79 -17.22 10.64 9.69
N HIS A 80 -16.34 10.55 10.69
CA HIS A 80 -16.73 10.25 12.06
C HIS A 80 -17.69 11.30 12.63
N ALA A 81 -17.41 12.60 12.41
CA ALA A 81 -18.30 13.68 12.82
C ALA A 81 -19.66 13.61 12.11
N ALA A 82 -19.66 13.38 10.79
CA ALA A 82 -20.90 13.25 10.02
C ALA A 82 -21.77 12.06 10.47
N CYS A 83 -21.15 10.94 10.86
CA CYS A 83 -21.86 9.81 11.48
C CYS A 83 -22.42 10.17 12.86
N HIS A 84 -21.62 10.83 13.70
CA HIS A 84 -22.05 11.25 15.04
C HIS A 84 -23.23 12.24 14.99
N ASP A 85 -23.18 13.19 14.07
CA ASP A 85 -24.20 14.24 13.91
C ASP A 85 -25.43 13.74 13.12
N GLY A 86 -25.44 12.47 12.72
CA GLY A 86 -26.54 11.84 11.98
C GLY A 86 -26.67 12.29 10.52
N ALA A 87 -25.70 13.05 10.00
CA ALA A 87 -25.64 13.44 8.58
C ALA A 87 -25.33 12.24 7.67
N LEU A 88 -24.65 11.22 8.21
CA LEU A 88 -24.45 9.92 7.57
C LEU A 88 -25.01 8.79 8.46
N PRO A 89 -25.64 7.74 7.89
CA PRO A 89 -26.14 6.62 8.67
C PRO A 89 -25.00 5.82 9.30
N THR A 90 -25.27 5.24 10.47
CA THR A 90 -24.39 4.28 11.15
C THR A 90 -25.05 2.90 11.13
N ALA A 91 -24.28 1.83 11.36
CA ALA A 91 -24.83 0.48 11.41
C ALA A 91 -25.89 0.27 12.51
N ALA A 92 -25.95 1.17 13.51
CA ALA A 92 -26.99 1.16 14.54
C ALA A 92 -28.27 1.92 14.14
N SER A 93 -28.24 2.69 13.05
CA SER A 93 -29.37 3.44 12.51
C SER A 93 -29.94 2.88 11.20
N LEU A 94 -29.48 1.69 10.78
CA LEU A 94 -30.04 0.86 9.69
C LEU A 94 -30.83 -0.32 10.27
#